data_AF-A0A162FI86-F1
#
_entry.id   AF-A0A162FI86-F1
#
_cell.length_a   1.000
_cell.length_b   1.000
_cell.length_c   1.000
_cell.angle_alpha   90.00
_cell.angle_beta   90.00
_cell.angle_gamma   90.00
#
_symmetry.space_group_name_H-M   'P 1'
#
loop_
_entity.id
_entity.type
_entity.pdbx_description
1 polymer ?
#
loop_
_entity_poly.entity_id
_entity_poly.type
_entity_poly.pdbx_seq_one_letter_code
_entity_poly.pdbx_strand_id
1 'polypeptide(L)' 'MSNEGNNKLNINKEVKIETCYLCGIEFDINADDLSHYHYGKYPMCTYCSEAYGFFNQE' A
#
# COMPACT_ATOMS: atom_id res chain seq x y z
N MET A 1 15.27 -22.24 19.16
CA MET A 1 15.02 -22.46 17.73
C MET A 1 13.90 -21.52 17.33
N SER A 2 14.23 -20.47 16.59
CA SER A 2 13.27 -19.45 16.17
C SER A 2 12.41 -20.03 15.06
N ASN A 3 11.11 -20.17 15.32
CA ASN A 3 10.18 -20.77 14.37
C ASN A 3 10.08 -19.90 13.12
N GLU A 4 10.41 -20.52 12.00
CA GLU A 4 10.41 -19.96 10.66
C GLU A 4 9.01 -19.44 10.30
N GLY A 5 9.00 -18.23 9.73
CA GLY A 5 7.80 -17.49 9.39
C GLY A 5 6.90 -18.28 8.46
N ASN A 6 5.61 -18.28 8.79
CA ASN A 6 4.53 -18.76 7.94
C ASN A 6 4.53 -18.01 6.61
N ASN A 7 5.24 -18.54 5.61
CA ASN A 7 5.18 -18.05 4.25
C ASN A 7 3.89 -18.56 3.61
N LYS A 8 2.76 -17.99 4.04
CA LYS A 8 1.48 -18.20 3.40
C LYS A 8 1.48 -17.35 2.13
N LEU A 9 2.07 -17.89 1.05
CA LEU A 9 1.94 -17.34 -0.29
C LEU A 9 0.43 -17.15 -0.54
N ASN A 10 -0.02 -15.90 -0.52
CA ASN A 10 -1.42 -15.57 -0.60
C ASN A 10 -1.80 -15.57 -2.09
N ILE A 11 -2.06 -16.78 -2.60
CA ILE A 11 -2.31 -17.11 -4.02
C ILE A 11 -3.54 -16.42 -4.65
N ASN A 12 -4.26 -15.58 -3.88
CA ASN A 12 -5.48 -14.87 -4.28
C ASN A 12 -5.51 -13.43 -3.70
N LYS A 13 -4.41 -12.66 -3.76
CA LYS A 13 -4.59 -11.20 -3.62
C LYS A 13 -5.31 -10.72 -4.88
N GLU A 14 -6.59 -10.37 -4.74
CA GLU A 14 -7.35 -9.76 -5.84
C GLU A 14 -6.59 -8.52 -6.30
N VAL A 15 -6.22 -8.47 -7.58
CA VAL A 15 -5.60 -7.27 -8.15
C VAL A 15 -6.64 -6.17 -8.15
N LYS A 16 -6.33 -5.04 -7.51
CA LYS A 16 -7.22 -3.89 -7.48
C LYS A 16 -6.46 -2.65 -7.92
N ILE A 17 -6.64 -2.27 -9.19
CA ILE A 17 -6.01 -1.06 -9.74
C ILE A 17 -6.81 0.17 -9.30
N GLU A 18 -6.10 1.13 -8.73
CA GLU A 18 -6.60 2.44 -8.31
C GLU A 18 -5.65 3.53 -8.83
N THR A 19 -6.13 4.78 -8.86
CA THR A 19 -5.31 5.94 -9.23
C THR A 19 -4.89 6.70 -7.98
N CYS A 20 -3.59 6.94 -7.82
CA CYS A 20 -3.07 7.65 -6.66
C CYS A 20 -3.60 9.09 -6.65
N TYR A 21 -4.21 9.48 -5.55
CA TYR A 21 -4.82 10.79 -5.37
C TYR A 21 -3.82 11.95 -5.53
N LEU A 22 -2.54 11.70 -5.28
CA LEU A 22 -1.51 12.74 -5.26
C LEU A 22 -0.71 12.84 -6.55
N CYS A 23 -0.23 11.71 -7.07
CA CYS A 23 0.62 11.69 -8.26
C CYS A 23 -0.12 11.30 -9.54
N GLY A 24 -1.37 10.82 -9.44
CA GLY A 24 -2.18 10.42 -10.60
C GLY A 24 -1.73 9.13 -11.27
N ILE A 25 -0.79 8.38 -10.69
CA ILE A 25 -0.29 7.11 -11.23
C ILE A 25 -1.24 5.97 -10.84
N GLU A 26 -1.52 5.08 -11.79
CA GLU A 26 -2.24 3.83 -11.53
C GLU A 26 -1.35 2.82 -10.81
N PHE A 27 -1.89 2.17 -9.77
CA PHE A 27 -1.18 1.19 -8.96
C PHE A 27 -2.14 0.13 -8.45
N ASP A 28 -1.63 -1.07 -8.15
CA ASP A 28 -2.41 -2.10 -7.47
C ASP A 28 -2.38 -1.84 -5.97
N ILE A 29 -3.50 -1.43 -5.40
CA ILE A 29 -3.59 -1.10 -3.97
C ILE A 29 -3.42 -2.33 -3.07
N ASN A 30 -3.59 -3.53 -3.61
CA ASN A 30 -3.39 -4.78 -2.88
C ASN A 30 -1.99 -5.37 -3.08
N ALA A 31 -1.24 -4.93 -4.10
CA ALA A 31 0.09 -5.44 -4.40
C ALA A 31 1.14 -4.98 -3.38
N ASP A 32 1.11 -3.70 -3.00
CA ASP A 32 2.14 -3.12 -2.14
C ASP A 32 1.71 -3.03 -0.66
N ASP A 33 2.70 -3.09 0.24
CA ASP A 33 2.44 -3.12 1.68
C ASP A 33 2.08 -1.76 2.29
N LEU A 34 2.42 -0.64 1.64
CA LEU A 34 2.14 0.72 2.13
C LEU A 34 1.04 1.43 1.34
N SER A 35 0.61 0.85 0.23
CA SER A 35 -0.53 1.32 -0.55
C SER A 35 -1.81 1.20 0.28
N HIS A 36 -2.54 2.30 0.45
CA HIS A 36 -3.74 2.31 1.29
C HIS A 36 -4.70 3.43 0.89
N TYR A 37 -5.92 3.39 1.43
CA TYR A 37 -6.85 4.52 1.33
C TYR A 37 -6.67 5.47 2.50
N HIS A 38 -6.18 6.68 2.23
CA HIS A 38 -6.17 7.76 3.22
C HIS A 38 -7.62 8.21 3.49
N TYR A 39 -7.99 8.34 4.77
CA TYR A 39 -9.37 8.55 5.24
C TYR A 39 -10.41 7.54 4.69
N GLY A 40 -9.98 6.37 4.23
CA GLY A 40 -10.85 5.36 3.62
C GLY A 40 -11.43 5.77 2.26
N LYS A 41 -10.93 6.84 1.64
CA LYS A 41 -11.48 7.38 0.38
C LYS A 41 -10.44 7.73 -0.68
N TYR A 42 -9.22 8.10 -0.28
CA TYR A 42 -8.20 8.61 -1.20
C TYR A 42 -7.12 7.55 -1.41
N PRO A 43 -7.09 6.85 -2.55
CA PRO A 43 -6.05 5.86 -2.82
C PRO A 43 -4.68 6.53 -2.83
N MET A 44 -3.74 5.95 -2.10
CA MET A 44 -2.37 6.41 -1.98
C MET A 44 -1.44 5.29 -2.40
N CYS A 45 -0.59 5.51 -3.40
CA CYS A 45 0.45 4.55 -3.74
C CYS A 45 1.56 4.53 -2.68
N THR A 46 2.36 3.47 -2.66
CA THR A 46 3.52 3.32 -1.77
C THR A 46 4.42 4.55 -1.76
N TYR A 47 4.86 5.02 -2.92
CA TYR A 47 5.75 6.18 -3.04
C TYR A 47 5.19 7.43 -2.33
N CYS A 48 3.92 7.73 -2.58
CA CYS A 48 3.28 8.88 -1.95
C CYS A 48 2.98 8.63 -0.48
N SER A 49 2.65 7.40 -0.08
CA SER A 49 2.39 7.03 1.31
C SER A 49 3.65 7.17 2.17
N GLU A 50 4.80 6.74 1.63
CA GLU A 50 6.11 6.93 2.26
C GLU A 50 6.42 8.41 2.37
N ALA A 51 6.35 9.16 1.26
CA ALA A 51 6.58 10.60 1.23
C ALA A 51 5.68 11.36 2.23
N TYR A 52 4.39 11.01 2.31
CA TYR A 52 3.44 11.63 3.25
C TYR A 52 3.70 11.24 4.71
N GLY A 53 4.13 10.01 4.97
CA GLY A 53 4.54 9.57 6.31
C GLY A 53 5.68 10.40 6.89
N PHE A 54 6.54 10.99 6.05
CA PHE A 54 7.59 11.92 6.48
C PHE A 54 7.06 13.30 6.93
N PHE A 55 5.88 13.73 6.48
CA PHE A 55 5.33 15.05 6.83
C PHE A 55 4.53 15.05 8.15
N ASN A 56 4.29 13.90 8.78
CA ASN A 56 3.55 13.77 10.05
C ASN A 56 4.45 13.56 11.28
N GLN A 57 5.76 13.79 11.18
CA GLN A 57 6.65 13.87 12.34
C GLN A 57 6.70 15.34 12.81
N GLU A 58 5.72 15.74 13.63
CA GLU A 58 5.79 16.93 14.50
C GLU A 58 5.87 16.52 15.97
#